data_AF-A0A8B3F8Y6-F1
#
_entry.id   AF-A0A8B3F8Y6-F1
#
_cell.length_a   1.000
_cell.length_b   1.000
_cell.length_c   1.000
_cell.angle_alpha   90.00
_cell.angle_beta   90.00
_cell.angle_gamma   90.00
#
_symmetry.space_group_name_H-M   'P 1'
#
loop_
_entity.id
_entity.type
_entity.pdbx_description
1 polymer ?
#
loop_
_entity_poly.entity_id
_entity_poly.type
_entity_poly.pdbx_seq_one_letter_code
_entity_poly.pdbx_strand_id
1 'polypeptide(L)' 'MKGGIETKLTMLRGILDLMTCCDDSTELDTLRNVALTALVVVAEINDEYCRAHCGDKRNKAKRTAA' A
#
# COMPACT_ATOMS: atom_id res chain seq x y z
N MET A 1 4.45 -13.01 -12.07
CA MET A 1 4.63 -13.16 -10.61
C MET A 1 3.40 -12.54 -9.95
N LYS A 2 2.54 -13.31 -9.29
CA LYS A 2 1.28 -12.82 -8.70
C LYS A 2 1.38 -12.42 -7.21
N GLY A 3 2.55 -12.51 -6.57
CA GLY A 3 2.69 -12.38 -5.10
C GLY A 3 3.13 -11.02 -4.53
N GLY A 4 3.30 -9.97 -5.35
CA GLY A 4 3.77 -8.66 -4.86
C GLY A 4 2.76 -7.94 -3.97
N ILE A 5 1.52 -7.82 -4.45
CA ILE A 5 0.41 -7.21 -3.70
C ILE A 5 0.10 -8.00 -2.41
N GLU A 6 0.05 -9.33 -2.47
CA GLU A 6 -0.24 -10.18 -1.30
C GLU A 6 0.82 -10.02 -0.19
N THR A 7 2.09 -9.91 -0.56
CA THR A 7 3.18 -9.64 0.38
C THR A 7 2.99 -8.28 1.04
N LYS A 8 2.70 -7.23 0.27
CA LYS A 8 2.48 -5.87 0.79
C LYS A 8 1.25 -5.77 1.68
N LEU A 9 0.16 -6.46 1.35
CA LEU A 9 -1.03 -6.54 2.20
C LEU A 9 -0.73 -7.24 3.54
N THR A 10 0.11 -8.28 3.51
CA THR A 10 0.57 -8.98 4.73
C THR A 10 1.45 -8.06 5.59
N MET A 11 2.33 -7.28 4.98
CA MET A 11 3.12 -6.27 5.69
C MET A 11 2.23 -5.18 6.31
N LEU A 12 1.26 -4.67 5.56
CA LEU A 12 0.31 -3.67 6.05
C LEU A 12 -0.48 -4.19 7.24
N ARG A 13 -0.91 -5.45 7.21
CA ARG A 13 -1.58 -6.12 8.34
C ARG A 13 -0.69 -6.08 9.60
N GLY A 14 0.57 -6.48 9.50
CA GLY A 14 1.49 -6.46 10.64
C GLY A 14 1.76 -5.05 11.18
N ILE A 15 1.83 -4.05 10.31
CA ILE A 15 1.98 -2.64 10.71
C ILE A 15 0.74 -2.16 11.48
N LEU A 16 -0.46 -2.50 11.01
CA LEU A 16 -1.70 -2.15 11.70
C LEU A 16 -1.80 -2.86 13.05
N ASP A 17 -1.40 -4.14 13.12
CA ASP A 17 -1.37 -4.89 14.38
C ASP A 17 -0.44 -4.18 15.39
N LEU A 18 0.75 -3.72 14.96
CA LEU A 18 1.67 -2.94 15.79
C LEU A 18 1.03 -1.64 16.31
N MET A 19 0.29 -0.91 15.46
CA MET A 19 -0.42 0.32 15.88
C MET A 19 -1.54 0.04 16.88
N THR A 20 -2.21 -1.10 16.78
CA THR A 20 -3.31 -1.48 17.69
C THR A 20 -2.83 -2.07 19.01
N CYS A 21 -1.56 -2.46 19.09
CA CYS A 21 -0.93 -2.99 20.31
C CYS A 21 -0.14 -1.94 21.09
N CYS A 22 -0.21 -0.65 20.71
CA CYS A 22 0.41 0.43 21.46
C CYS A 22 -0.24 0.61 22.84
N ASP A 23 0.58 0.85 23.84
CA ASP A 23 0.19 1.17 25.22
C ASP A 23 0.73 2.55 25.65
N ASP A 24 0.49 2.93 26.89
CA ASP A 24 0.93 4.21 27.46
C ASP A 24 2.46 4.36 27.52
N SER A 25 3.22 3.27 27.32
CA SER A 25 4.69 3.29 27.25
C SER A 25 5.22 3.49 25.83
N THR A 26 4.35 3.45 24.82
CA THR A 26 4.74 3.61 23.42
C THR A 26 5.06 5.08 23.12
N GLU A 27 6.29 5.36 22.67
CA GLU A 27 6.68 6.71 22.28
C GLU A 27 5.85 7.22 21.10
N LEU A 28 5.35 8.46 21.20
CA LEU A 28 4.53 9.09 20.15
C LEU A 28 5.25 9.16 18.81
N ASP A 29 6.57 9.36 18.81
CA ASP A 29 7.38 9.36 17.59
C ASP A 29 7.44 7.97 16.95
N THR A 30 7.41 6.90 17.75
CA THR A 30 7.33 5.53 17.24
C THR A 30 5.97 5.31 16.58
N LEU A 31 4.87 5.68 17.23
CA LEU A 31 3.53 5.58 16.64
C LEU A 31 3.41 6.37 15.33
N ARG A 32 3.93 7.60 15.32
CA ARG A 32 3.98 8.45 14.12
C ARG A 32 4.75 7.79 12.99
N ASN A 33 5.93 7.24 13.27
CA ASN A 33 6.77 6.60 12.26
C ASN A 33 6.10 5.34 11.69
N VAL A 34 5.49 4.52 12.54
CA VAL A 34 4.74 3.32 12.11
C VAL A 34 3.55 3.71 11.22
N ALA A 35 2.79 4.75 11.60
CA ALA A 35 1.69 5.27 10.78
C ALA A 35 2.17 5.78 9.41
N LEU A 36 3.31 6.48 9.37
CA LEU A 36 3.92 6.92 8.10
C LEU A 36 4.34 5.73 7.23
N THR A 37 4.93 4.68 7.82
CA THR A 37 5.26 3.46 7.09
C THR A 37 4.00 2.78 6.51
N ALA A 38 2.90 2.74 7.25
CA ALA A 38 1.63 2.19 6.76
C ALA A 38 1.16 2.93 5.49
N LEU A 39 1.23 4.26 5.49
CA LEU A 39 0.83 5.08 4.34
C LEU A 39 1.69 4.83 3.11
N VAL A 40 3.01 4.64 3.28
CA VAL A 40 3.92 4.29 2.17
C VAL A 40 3.53 2.94 1.56
N VAL A 41 3.27 1.93 2.40
CA VAL A 41 2.86 0.60 1.92
C VAL A 41 1.53 0.67 1.17
N VAL A 42 0.56 1.45 1.65
CA VAL A 42 -0.71 1.68 0.95
C VAL A 42 -0.49 2.32 -0.43
N ALA A 43 0.38 3.33 -0.52
CA ALA A 43 0.72 3.96 -1.80
C ALA A 43 1.33 2.96 -2.79
N GLU A 44 2.24 2.11 -2.33
CA GLU A 44 2.85 1.07 -3.15
C GLU A 44 1.85 0.00 -3.64
N ILE A 45 0.88 -0.37 -2.80
CA ILE A 45 -0.20 -1.30 -3.18
C ILE A 45 -1.07 -0.65 -4.26
N ASN A 46 -1.44 0.62 -4.06
CA ASN A 46 -2.26 1.36 -5.02
C ASN A 46 -1.56 1.48 -6.38
N ASP A 47 -0.28 1.82 -6.40
CA ASP A 47 0.52 1.94 -7.62
C ASP A 47 0.63 0.60 -8.36
N GLU A 48 0.87 -0.49 -7.63
CA GLU A 48 0.98 -1.82 -8.21
C GLU A 48 -0.37 -2.30 -8.77
N TYR A 49 -1.46 -2.09 -8.03
CA TYR A 49 -2.81 -2.39 -8.47
C TYR A 49 -3.19 -1.59 -9.73
N CYS A 50 -2.93 -0.28 -9.72
CA CYS A 50 -3.16 0.59 -10.87
C CYS A 50 -2.32 0.17 -12.08
N ARG A 51 -1.05 -0.19 -11.89
CA ARG A 51 -0.22 -0.69 -12.98
C ARG A 51 -0.78 -1.98 -13.57
N ALA A 52 -1.22 -2.90 -12.72
CA ALA A 52 -1.74 -4.20 -13.14
C ALA A 52 -3.14 -4.13 -13.77
N HIS A 53 -4.00 -3.18 -13.37
CA HIS A 53 -5.43 -3.18 -13.73
C HIS A 53 -5.89 -1.91 -14.47
N CYS A 54 -5.17 -0.80 -14.33
CA CYS A 54 -5.45 0.46 -15.05
C CYS A 54 -4.54 0.66 -16.27
N GLY A 55 -3.42 -0.07 -16.38
CA GLY A 55 -2.54 -0.06 -17.55
C GLY A 55 -3.26 -0.37 -18.88
N ASP A 56 -4.28 -1.23 -18.84
CA ASP A 56 -5.09 -1.58 -20.03
C ASP A 56 -6.03 -0.46 -20.50
N LYS A 57 -6.44 0.45 -19.61
CA LYS A 57 -7.31 1.58 -20.00
C LYS A 57 -6.54 2.65 -20.78
N ARG A 58 -5.22 2.77 -20.59
CA ARG A 58 -4.38 3.76 -21.29
C ARG A 58 -4.12 3.37 -22.75
N ASN A 59 -4.10 2.09 -23.09
CA ASN A 59 -3.96 1.62 -24.48
C ASN A 59 -5.28 1.60 -25.27
N LYS A 60 -6.43 1.47 -24.60
CA LYS A 60 -7.74 1.59 -25.29
C LYS A 60 -8.07 3.03 -25.67
N ALA A 61 -7.76 4.01 -24.81
CA ALA A 61 -7.97 5.43 -25.13
C ALA A 61 -7.14 5.90 -26.33
N LYS A 62 -5.97 5.30 -26.57
CA LYS A 62 -5.08 5.63 -27.70
C LYS A 62 -5.51 4.97 -29.02
N ARG A 63 -6.35 3.92 -28.98
CA ARG A 63 -6.91 3.25 -30.18
C ARG A 63 -8.25 3.81 -30.65
N THR A 64 -8.94 4.58 -29.81
CA THR A 64 -10.19 5.28 -30.17
C THR A 64 -9.97 6.72 -30.64
N ALA A 65 -8.72 7.19 -30.58
CA ALA A 65 -8.31 8.53 -31.04
C ALA A 65 -7.39 8.47 -32.28
N ALA A 66 -7.36 7.33 -32.98
CA ALA A 66 -6.65 7.10 -34.23
C ALA A 66 -7.63 6.59 -35.29
#